data_AF-A0A7C8ZNP2-F1
#
_entry.id   AF-A0A7C8ZNP2-F1
#
_cell.length_a   1.000
_cell.length_b   1.000
_cell.length_c   1.000
_cell.angle_alpha   90.00
_cell.angle_beta   90.00
_cell.angle_gamma   90.00
#
_symmetry.space_group_name_H-M   'P 1'
#
loop_
_entity.id
_entity.type
_entity.pdbx_description
1 polymer ?
#
loop_
_entity_poly.entity_id
_entity_poly.type
_entity_poly.pdbx_seq_one_letter_code
_entity_poly.pdbx_strand_id
1 'polypeptide(L)'
;TGRYSGDSDLQLERINVYYNEAGGGRYVPRAVLMDLEPGTMESIRSGPFGQIFRPDNFVFGQSGAGNNWAKGHYTEGAELIDSVLDVVRKEAENCDCLQGFQVCHSLGGGT
;
A
#
# COMPACT_ATOMS: atom_id res chain seq x y z
N THR A 1 13.18 -3.49 -9.95
CA THR A 1 13.89 -2.20 -9.70
C THR A 1 13.03 -0.96 -9.95
N GLY A 2 11.70 -1.07 -10.14
CA GLY A 2 10.82 0.10 -10.29
C GLY A 2 11.11 0.98 -11.50
N ARG A 3 12.03 0.57 -12.39
CA ARG A 3 12.33 1.30 -13.62
C ARG A 3 11.34 0.90 -14.70
N TYR A 4 10.92 1.88 -15.48
CA TYR A 4 10.13 1.63 -16.67
C TYR A 4 10.93 0.80 -17.68
N SER A 5 10.27 -0.17 -18.30
CA SER A 5 10.81 -1.02 -19.36
C SER A 5 9.69 -1.28 -20.34
N GLY A 6 9.51 -0.35 -21.27
CA GLY A 6 8.52 -0.41 -22.33
C GLY A 6 9.01 0.30 -23.58
N ASP A 7 8.23 0.19 -24.63
CA ASP A 7 8.55 0.58 -26.01
C ASP A 7 7.65 1.71 -26.53
N SER A 8 6.69 2.18 -25.73
CA SER A 8 5.68 3.15 -26.14
C SER A 8 5.55 4.29 -25.15
N ASP A 9 5.65 5.52 -25.64
CA ASP A 9 5.48 6.75 -24.85
C ASP A 9 4.07 6.85 -24.25
N LEU A 10 3.07 6.19 -24.86
CA LEU A 10 1.70 6.13 -24.36
C LEU A 10 1.60 5.43 -22.99
N GLN A 11 2.54 4.55 -22.64
CA GLN A 11 2.56 3.89 -21.34
C GLN A 11 2.96 4.85 -20.21
N LEU A 12 3.68 5.93 -20.53
CA LEU A 12 4.13 6.93 -19.57
C LEU A 12 3.15 8.11 -19.44
N GLU A 13 2.30 8.37 -20.43
CA GLU A 13 1.43 9.56 -20.50
C GLU A 13 0.57 9.77 -19.24
N ARG A 14 0.10 8.69 -18.61
CA ARG A 14 -0.76 8.74 -17.42
C ARG A 14 -0.28 7.84 -16.28
N ILE A 15 1.00 7.50 -16.27
CA ILE A 15 1.59 6.64 -15.23
C ILE A 15 1.50 7.27 -13.83
N ASN A 16 1.47 8.61 -13.78
CA ASN A 16 1.39 9.42 -12.56
C ASN A 16 0.13 9.17 -11.71
N VAL A 17 -0.93 8.62 -12.32
CA VAL A 17 -2.19 8.26 -11.63
C VAL A 17 -1.94 7.20 -10.55
N TYR A 18 -1.16 6.17 -10.86
CA TYR A 18 -0.88 5.05 -9.95
C TYR A 18 0.53 5.05 -9.39
N TYR A 19 1.45 5.81 -9.99
CA TYR A 19 2.86 5.84 -9.61
C TYR A 19 3.34 7.26 -9.30
N ASN A 20 4.19 7.36 -8.30
CA ASN A 20 5.04 8.51 -8.05
C ASN A 20 6.34 8.34 -8.84
N GLU A 21 6.72 9.35 -9.62
CA GLU A 21 8.04 9.39 -10.24
C GLU A 21 9.07 9.88 -9.21
N ALA A 22 9.95 8.99 -8.80
CA ALA A 22 11.12 9.29 -7.98
C ALA A 22 12.34 9.55 -8.85
N GLY A 23 13.35 10.20 -8.26
CA GLY A 23 14.59 10.55 -8.96
C GLY A 23 15.25 9.36 -9.68
N GLY A 24 15.71 9.61 -10.91
CA GLY A 24 16.42 8.63 -11.73
C GLY A 24 15.51 7.62 -12.44
N GLY A 25 14.31 8.04 -12.85
CA GLY A 25 13.39 7.23 -13.66
C GLY A 25 12.82 6.03 -12.93
N ARG A 26 12.63 6.14 -11.60
CA ARG A 26 12.02 5.10 -10.78
C ARG A 26 10.56 5.45 -10.51
N TYR A 27 9.66 4.54 -10.80
CA TYR A 27 8.24 4.66 -10.52
C TYR A 27 7.90 3.83 -9.29
N VAL A 28 7.34 4.50 -8.29
CA VAL A 28 6.94 3.91 -7.01
C VAL A 28 5.42 3.89 -6.93
N PRO A 29 4.77 2.75 -6.66
CA PRO A 29 3.31 2.69 -6.55
C PRO A 29 2.78 3.62 -5.45
N ARG A 30 1.67 4.32 -5.73
CA ARG A 30 0.83 5.02 -4.74
C ARG A 30 -0.04 4.00 -4.00
N ALA A 31 0.59 3.16 -3.20
CA ALA A 31 -0.07 2.07 -2.48
C ALA A 31 0.32 2.11 -0.99
N VAL A 32 -0.67 1.83 -0.14
CA VAL A 32 -0.50 1.58 1.29
C VAL A 32 -0.88 0.13 1.54
N LEU A 33 0.02 -0.63 2.16
CA LEU A 33 -0.19 -2.05 2.46
C LEU A 33 -0.37 -2.18 3.95
N MET A 34 -1.53 -2.69 4.36
CA MET A 34 -1.87 -2.89 5.76
C MET A 34 -2.24 -4.34 6.03
N ASP A 35 -1.75 -4.88 7.13
CA ASP A 35 -2.19 -6.18 7.66
C ASP A 35 -2.00 -6.19 9.18
N LEU A 36 -2.84 -6.93 9.88
CA LEU A 36 -2.69 -7.17 11.31
C LEU A 36 -1.54 -8.16 11.59
N GLU A 37 -1.15 -8.97 10.60
CA GLU A 37 -0.06 -9.93 10.70
C GLU A 37 1.23 -9.48 9.99
N PRO A 38 2.41 -9.64 10.60
CA PRO A 38 3.68 -9.25 9.97
C PRO A 38 4.09 -10.18 8.81
N GLY A 39 3.60 -11.43 8.78
CA GLY A 39 4.03 -12.45 7.81
C GLY A 39 3.71 -12.12 6.35
N THR A 40 2.61 -11.40 6.11
CA THR A 40 2.21 -10.96 4.76
C THR A 40 3.25 -10.01 4.16
N MET A 41 3.87 -9.17 4.99
CA MET A 41 4.83 -8.16 4.53
C MET A 41 6.13 -8.80 4.02
N GLU A 42 6.61 -9.83 4.71
CA GLU A 42 7.77 -10.60 4.28
C GLU A 42 7.50 -11.32 2.95
N SER A 43 6.29 -11.86 2.79
CA SER A 43 5.84 -12.49 1.55
C SER A 43 5.80 -11.51 0.37
N ILE A 44 5.33 -10.28 0.59
CA ILE A 44 5.29 -9.24 -0.45
C ILE A 44 6.70 -8.77 -0.80
N ARG A 45 7.56 -8.52 0.20
CA ARG A 45 8.93 -8.03 0.00
C ARG A 45 9.83 -9.05 -0.71
N SER A 46 9.61 -10.33 -0.47
CA SER A 46 10.29 -11.44 -1.16
C SER A 46 9.74 -11.71 -2.57
N GLY A 47 8.56 -11.17 -2.89
CA GLY A 47 7.95 -11.27 -4.22
C GLY A 47 8.76 -10.53 -5.30
N PRO A 48 8.50 -10.84 -6.59
CA PRO A 48 9.25 -10.29 -7.73
C PRO A 48 9.20 -8.76 -7.81
N PHE A 49 8.13 -8.17 -7.30
CA PHE A 49 7.91 -6.72 -7.28
C PHE A 49 8.02 -6.11 -5.89
N GLY A 50 8.39 -6.85 -4.85
CA GLY A 50 8.40 -6.34 -3.47
C GLY A 50 9.26 -5.09 -3.27
N GLN A 51 10.34 -4.96 -4.04
CA GLN A 51 11.30 -3.86 -3.96
C GLN A 51 10.84 -2.55 -4.63
N ILE A 52 9.66 -2.51 -5.26
CA ILE A 52 9.14 -1.27 -5.87
C ILE A 52 8.35 -0.42 -4.87
N PHE A 53 7.85 -1.02 -3.80
CA PHE A 53 7.05 -0.36 -2.79
C PHE A 53 7.92 0.43 -1.81
N ARG A 54 7.41 1.56 -1.31
CA ARG A 54 8.06 2.30 -0.22
C ARG A 54 7.99 1.48 1.07
N PRO A 55 9.12 1.25 1.76
CA PRO A 55 9.13 0.61 3.07
C PRO A 55 8.20 1.29 4.08
N ASP A 56 8.07 2.62 4.00
CA ASP A 56 7.24 3.44 4.88
C ASP A 56 5.73 3.26 4.66
N ASN A 57 5.34 2.67 3.53
CA ASN A 57 3.93 2.44 3.19
C ASN A 57 3.42 1.07 3.66
N PHE A 58 4.25 0.30 4.35
CA PHE A 58 3.87 -0.95 4.98
C PHE A 58 3.52 -0.69 6.45
N VAL A 59 2.26 -0.86 6.80
CA VAL A 59 1.77 -0.73 8.17
C VAL A 59 1.32 -2.10 8.63
N PHE A 60 1.83 -2.59 9.76
CA PHE A 60 1.44 -3.91 10.24
C PHE A 60 1.34 -4.01 11.75
N GLY A 61 0.42 -4.86 12.20
CA GLY A 61 0.26 -5.23 13.60
C GLY A 61 1.23 -6.33 14.03
N GLN A 62 1.12 -6.73 15.30
CA GLN A 62 1.83 -7.89 15.86
C GLN A 62 0.91 -9.10 16.09
N SER A 63 -0.36 -8.98 15.77
CA SER A 63 -1.44 -9.89 16.17
C SER A 63 -2.48 -9.92 15.07
N GLY A 64 -2.95 -11.11 14.67
CA GLY A 64 -3.95 -11.28 13.62
C GLY A 64 -5.39 -11.23 14.12
N ALA A 65 -6.32 -10.83 13.25
CA ALA A 65 -7.75 -10.88 13.58
C ALA A 65 -8.30 -12.31 13.70
N GLY A 66 -7.64 -13.32 13.11
CA GLY A 66 -8.03 -14.73 13.21
C GLY A 66 -9.44 -15.00 12.67
N ASN A 67 -9.79 -14.44 11.51
CA ASN A 67 -11.13 -14.50 10.90
C ASN A 67 -12.27 -13.96 11.78
N ASN A 68 -11.96 -13.12 12.77
CA ASN A 68 -12.95 -12.45 13.59
C ASN A 68 -13.06 -10.97 13.22
N TRP A 69 -14.15 -10.61 12.55
CA TRP A 69 -14.45 -9.23 12.17
C TRP A 69 -14.48 -8.27 13.37
N ALA A 70 -15.01 -8.70 14.52
CA ALA A 70 -15.08 -7.83 15.68
C ALA A 70 -13.69 -7.48 16.22
N LYS A 71 -12.71 -8.40 16.11
CA LYS A 71 -11.32 -8.11 16.48
C LYS A 71 -10.68 -7.10 15.54
N GLY A 72 -10.83 -7.29 14.24
CA GLY A 72 -10.29 -6.32 13.27
C GLY A 72 -10.98 -4.97 13.38
N HIS A 73 -12.30 -4.92 13.58
CA HIS A 73 -13.03 -3.66 13.58
C HIS A 73 -12.94 -2.88 14.91
N TYR A 74 -12.99 -3.56 16.05
CA TYR A 74 -13.14 -2.88 17.35
C TYR A 74 -11.91 -2.96 18.27
N THR A 75 -11.00 -3.91 18.08
CA THR A 75 -9.84 -4.08 18.99
C THR A 75 -8.51 -3.90 18.25
N GLU A 76 -8.03 -4.93 17.57
CA GLU A 76 -6.67 -4.94 16.99
C GLU A 76 -6.54 -3.92 15.85
N GLY A 77 -7.54 -3.83 14.97
CA GLY A 77 -7.50 -2.84 13.89
C GLY A 77 -7.78 -1.42 14.36
N ALA A 78 -8.47 -1.25 15.50
CA ALA A 78 -8.65 0.07 16.11
C ALA A 78 -7.33 0.63 16.68
N GLU A 79 -6.40 -0.22 17.09
CA GLU A 79 -5.05 0.20 17.48
C GLU A 79 -4.16 0.54 16.27
N LEU A 80 -4.37 -0.13 15.13
CA LEU A 80 -3.55 0.05 13.93
C LEU A 80 -4.01 1.23 13.04
N ILE A 81 -5.30 1.57 13.08
CA ILE A 81 -5.93 2.48 12.10
C ILE A 81 -5.29 3.87 12.08
N ASP A 82 -4.88 4.42 13.23
CA ASP A 82 -4.28 5.75 13.29
C ASP A 82 -2.95 5.81 12.51
N SER A 83 -2.15 4.74 12.61
CA SER A 83 -0.90 4.62 11.85
C SER A 83 -1.17 4.51 10.35
N VAL A 84 -2.21 3.77 9.95
CA VAL A 84 -2.62 3.67 8.54
C VAL A 84 -3.09 5.03 8.02
N LEU A 85 -3.91 5.74 8.78
CA LEU A 85 -4.45 7.05 8.40
C LEU A 85 -3.35 8.09 8.21
N ASP A 86 -2.29 8.05 9.02
CA ASP A 86 -1.14 8.95 8.86
C ASP A 86 -0.36 8.69 7.56
N VAL A 87 -0.19 7.42 7.17
CA VAL A 87 0.44 7.07 5.88
C VAL A 87 -0.45 7.46 4.71
N VAL A 88 -1.76 7.18 4.79
CA VAL A 88 -2.73 7.59 3.77
C VAL A 88 -2.75 9.10 3.61
N ARG A 89 -2.69 9.87 4.72
CA ARG A 89 -2.62 11.33 4.68
C ARG A 89 -1.37 11.81 3.93
N LYS A 90 -0.20 11.24 4.24
CA LYS A 90 1.06 11.59 3.54
C LYS A 90 0.98 11.29 2.03
N GLU A 91 0.41 10.17 1.63
CA GLU A 91 0.26 9.85 0.19
C GLU A 91 -0.76 10.76 -0.49
N ALA A 92 -1.84 11.14 0.22
CA ALA A 92 -2.85 12.08 -0.28
C ALA A 92 -2.26 13.50 -0.46
N GLU A 93 -1.47 13.98 0.49
CA GLU A 93 -0.79 15.30 0.41
C GLU A 93 0.26 15.34 -0.72
N ASN A 94 0.82 14.20 -1.10
CA ASN A 94 1.72 14.06 -2.26
C ASN A 94 0.99 13.95 -3.61
N CYS A 95 -0.33 14.16 -3.65
CA CYS A 95 -1.12 14.20 -4.88
C CYS A 95 -1.47 15.66 -5.24
N ASP A 96 -1.24 16.06 -6.49
CA ASP A 96 -1.66 17.39 -6.97
C ASP A 96 -3.20 17.55 -6.93
N CYS A 97 -3.92 16.49 -7.31
CA CYS A 97 -5.37 16.41 -7.26
C CYS A 97 -5.81 14.96 -7.04
N LEU A 98 -6.10 14.60 -5.78
CA LEU A 98 -6.53 13.26 -5.42
C LEU A 98 -7.94 12.97 -5.96
N GLN A 99 -8.10 11.89 -6.73
CA GLN A 99 -9.39 11.47 -7.28
C GLN A 99 -10.20 10.61 -6.30
N GLY A 100 -9.53 9.80 -5.49
CA GLY A 100 -10.18 8.89 -4.54
C GLY A 100 -9.24 7.76 -4.10
N PHE A 101 -9.83 6.73 -3.49
CA PHE A 101 -9.11 5.55 -2.99
C PHE A 101 -9.64 4.28 -3.63
N GLN A 102 -8.74 3.35 -3.95
CA GLN A 102 -9.09 1.99 -4.33
C GLN A 102 -8.74 1.06 -3.17
N VAL A 103 -9.74 0.40 -2.59
CA VAL A 103 -9.56 -0.51 -1.46
C VAL A 103 -9.74 -1.95 -1.94
N CYS A 104 -8.71 -2.77 -1.73
CA CYS A 104 -8.73 -4.21 -2.03
C CYS A 104 -8.70 -4.97 -0.70
N HIS A 105 -9.79 -5.65 -0.35
CA HIS A 105 -9.88 -6.45 0.88
C HIS A 105 -10.79 -7.67 0.67
N SER A 106 -10.67 -8.66 1.56
CA SER A 106 -11.59 -9.80 1.58
C SER A 106 -12.78 -9.50 2.51
N LEU A 107 -13.94 -10.11 2.23
CA LEU A 107 -15.11 -10.02 3.13
C LEU A 107 -15.19 -11.21 4.11
N GLY A 108 -14.51 -12.32 3.81
CA GLY A 108 -14.54 -13.52 4.64
C GLY A 108 -13.48 -13.54 5.75
N GLY A 109 -12.54 -12.59 5.74
CA GLY A 109 -11.50 -12.45 6.76
C GLY A 109 -11.94 -11.65 7.99
N GLY A 110 -10.99 -11.38 8.88
CA GLY A 110 -11.19 -10.55 10.06
C GLY A 110 -10.50 -9.20 10.03
N THR A 111 -9.42 -9.07 9.26
CA THR A 111 -8.64 -7.83 9.03
C THR A 111 -9.32 -7.00 7.95
#